data_AF-A0A358Q227-F1
#
_entry.id   AF-A0A358Q227-F1
#
_cell.length_a   1.000
_cell.length_b   1.000
_cell.length_c   1.000
_cell.angle_alpha   90.00
_cell.angle_beta   90.00
_cell.angle_gamma   90.00
#
_symmetry.space_group_name_H-M   'P 1'
#
loop_
_entity.id
_entity.type
_entity.pdbx_description
1 polymer ?
#
loop_
_entity_poly.entity_id
_entity_poly.type
_entity_poly.pdbx_seq_one_letter_code
_entity_poly.pdbx_strand_id
1 'polypeptide(L)'
;MKKDWIWLIALSICIVFVIPWSVVRWHKETIDSGGIQIRVLMPDGSVEDLALENYLLGVVAAEMPAEFELEALKAQAIAARTYAAKRIEQSNQTDLGYHVDTTVKTQAWISEAQMRKKWGLLNYWRYHSKLQKAVLGTRGLILVFNGDYIEAFYHSSSGRKPTERSEEVWSTSRPYLQNISSGEENLQRYVKKMTFTPQELYKKLGLKESPRSLTSGDFQVLVRTSVGRAKSIRVLGRVYPANQLRGLLGLSSTDIEWDILPDKLTITMYGNGHAVGMSQWGANDLAKKRFKVEEILNYYYPGTKLMVMGSM
;
A
#
# COMPACT_ATOMS: atom_id res chain seq x y z
N MET A 1 -53.52 29.25 5.98
CA MET A 1 -53.14 27.82 6.11
C MET A 1 -52.74 27.12 4.81
N LYS A 2 -52.65 27.77 3.63
CA LYS A 2 -52.24 27.11 2.36
C LYS A 2 -50.85 27.55 1.82
N LYS A 3 -50.16 28.49 2.46
CA LYS A 3 -48.87 29.04 1.97
C LYS A 3 -47.62 28.40 2.62
N ASP A 4 -47.76 27.77 3.79
CA ASP A 4 -46.61 27.23 4.53
C ASP A 4 -46.11 25.89 3.97
N TRP A 5 -46.98 25.12 3.33
CA TRP A 5 -46.63 23.83 2.73
C TRP A 5 -45.80 23.98 1.45
N ILE A 6 -45.96 25.09 0.73
CA ILE A 6 -45.18 25.40 -0.48
C ILE A 6 -43.71 25.63 -0.11
N TRP A 7 -43.44 26.28 1.03
CA TRP A 7 -42.07 26.45 1.54
C TRP A 7 -41.46 25.14 2.03
N LEU A 8 -42.24 24.26 2.67
CA LEU A 8 -41.76 22.94 3.09
C LEU A 8 -41.48 22.01 1.91
N ILE A 9 -42.28 22.07 0.84
CA ILE A 9 -42.05 21.34 -0.41
C ILE A 9 -40.85 21.92 -1.17
N ALA A 10 -40.70 23.24 -1.22
CA ALA A 10 -39.53 23.88 -1.83
C ALA A 10 -38.23 23.56 -1.07
N LEU A 11 -38.28 23.54 0.27
CA LEU A 11 -37.15 23.17 1.12
C LEU A 11 -36.79 21.69 0.96
N SER A 12 -37.77 20.79 0.86
CA SER A 12 -37.53 19.36 0.63
C SER A 12 -36.98 19.10 -0.78
N ILE A 13 -37.48 19.79 -1.81
CA ILE A 13 -36.90 19.72 -3.17
C ILE A 13 -35.48 20.28 -3.18
N CYS A 14 -35.20 21.35 -2.43
CA CYS A 14 -33.85 21.87 -2.28
C CYS A 14 -32.92 20.87 -1.57
N ILE A 15 -33.36 20.18 -0.52
CA ILE A 15 -32.55 19.19 0.21
C ILE A 15 -32.37 17.88 -0.57
N VAL A 16 -33.36 17.45 -1.33
CA VAL A 16 -33.36 16.16 -2.04
C VAL A 16 -32.78 16.25 -3.44
N PHE A 17 -33.00 17.38 -4.14
CA PHE A 17 -32.57 17.53 -5.53
C PHE A 17 -31.52 18.61 -5.70
N VAL A 18 -31.72 19.82 -5.17
CA VAL A 18 -30.80 20.94 -5.44
C VAL A 18 -29.48 20.78 -4.70
N ILE A 19 -29.47 20.44 -3.42
CA ILE A 19 -28.25 20.24 -2.62
C ILE A 19 -27.47 19.02 -3.15
N PRO A 20 -28.08 17.84 -3.38
CA PRO A 20 -27.37 16.71 -3.98
C PRO A 20 -26.90 17.01 -5.41
N TRP A 21 -27.69 17.69 -6.25
CA TRP A 21 -27.26 18.07 -7.60
C TRP A 21 -26.14 19.11 -7.58
N SER A 22 -26.20 20.10 -6.69
CA SER A 22 -25.16 21.12 -6.52
C SER A 22 -23.88 20.51 -5.96
N VAL A 23 -23.98 19.60 -4.99
CA VAL A 23 -22.85 18.86 -4.40
C VAL A 23 -22.23 17.89 -5.41
N VAL A 24 -23.05 17.20 -6.21
CA VAL A 24 -22.59 16.35 -7.32
C VAL A 24 -21.94 17.19 -8.43
N ARG A 25 -22.50 18.36 -8.75
CA ARG A 25 -21.96 19.28 -9.76
C ARG A 25 -20.66 19.94 -9.30
N TRP A 26 -20.53 20.27 -8.01
CA TRP A 26 -19.30 20.81 -7.44
C TRP A 26 -18.19 19.74 -7.33
N HIS A 27 -18.57 18.47 -7.10
CA HIS A 27 -17.63 17.33 -7.20
C HIS A 27 -17.24 17.01 -8.65
N LYS A 28 -18.00 17.49 -9.64
CA LYS A 28 -17.62 17.42 -11.06
C LYS A 28 -16.62 18.51 -11.49
N GLU A 29 -16.02 19.25 -10.55
CA GLU A 29 -14.70 19.85 -10.80
C GLU A 29 -13.69 18.70 -10.88
N THR A 30 -13.58 18.14 -12.08
CA THR A 30 -12.41 17.39 -12.49
C THR A 30 -11.19 18.21 -12.08
N ILE A 31 -10.33 17.62 -11.24
CA ILE A 31 -9.05 18.21 -10.89
C ILE A 31 -8.32 18.46 -12.22
N ASP A 32 -8.31 19.73 -12.60
CA ASP A 32 -7.52 20.41 -13.64
C ASP A 32 -6.83 19.49 -14.66
N SER A 33 -7.35 19.50 -15.89
CA SER A 33 -6.81 18.80 -17.07
C SER A 33 -5.45 19.31 -17.55
N GLY A 34 -4.85 20.33 -16.91
CA GLY A 34 -3.48 20.81 -17.17
C GLY A 34 -2.36 20.10 -16.40
N GLY A 35 -2.67 19.10 -15.56
CA GLY A 35 -1.68 18.37 -14.77
C GLY A 35 -0.96 17.23 -15.50
N ILE A 36 0.12 16.71 -14.90
CA ILE A 36 0.82 15.50 -15.38
C ILE A 36 -0.17 14.33 -15.51
N GLN A 37 -0.13 13.64 -16.64
CA GLN A 37 -0.96 12.48 -16.92
C GLN A 37 -0.21 11.18 -16.62
N ILE A 38 -0.97 10.16 -16.23
CA ILE A 38 -0.47 8.80 -16.04
C ILE A 38 -1.32 7.82 -16.84
N ARG A 39 -0.66 6.99 -17.66
CA ARG A 39 -1.27 5.88 -18.39
C ARG A 39 -1.39 4.66 -17.49
N VAL A 40 -2.62 4.22 -17.25
CA VAL A 40 -2.93 3.12 -16.34
C VAL A 40 -3.51 1.95 -17.12
N LEU A 41 -2.91 0.77 -16.99
CA LEU A 41 -3.48 -0.47 -17.53
C LEU A 41 -4.62 -0.96 -16.62
N MET A 42 -5.83 -0.96 -17.17
CA MET A 42 -7.06 -1.32 -16.48
C MET A 42 -7.30 -2.84 -16.47
N PRO A 43 -8.17 -3.36 -15.58
CA PRO A 43 -8.43 -4.81 -15.47
C PRO A 43 -9.01 -5.46 -16.73
N ASP A 44 -9.68 -4.69 -17.59
CA ASP A 44 -10.25 -5.13 -18.86
C ASP A 44 -9.22 -5.12 -20.01
N GLY A 45 -7.97 -4.73 -19.73
CA GLY A 45 -6.87 -4.64 -20.69
C GLY A 45 -6.80 -3.31 -21.43
N SER A 46 -7.73 -2.37 -21.19
CA SER A 46 -7.64 -1.02 -21.75
C SER A 46 -6.58 -0.19 -21.03
N VAL A 47 -6.07 0.86 -21.69
CA VAL A 47 -5.16 1.84 -21.08
C VAL A 47 -5.89 3.17 -21.00
N GLU A 48 -5.99 3.72 -19.79
CA GLU A 48 -6.62 5.01 -19.53
C GLU A 48 -5.58 6.07 -19.16
N ASP A 49 -5.74 7.28 -19.71
CA ASP A 49 -5.01 8.47 -19.27
C ASP A 49 -5.76 9.13 -18.11
N LEU A 50 -5.11 9.19 -16.95
CA LEU A 50 -5.64 9.84 -15.76
C LEU A 50 -4.75 11.00 -15.34
N ALA A 51 -5.35 12.10 -14.86
CA ALA A 51 -4.58 13.10 -14.14
C ALA A 51 -3.91 12.45 -12.92
N LEU A 52 -2.63 12.69 -12.71
CA LEU A 52 -1.83 12.01 -11.67
C LEU A 52 -2.48 12.11 -10.28
N GLU A 53 -3.02 13.28 -9.94
CA GLU A 53 -3.69 13.50 -8.66
C GLU A 53 -4.99 12.70 -8.51
N ASN A 54 -5.75 12.49 -9.59
CA ASN A 54 -6.93 11.61 -9.59
C ASN A 54 -6.53 10.14 -9.43
N TYR A 55 -5.46 9.72 -10.12
CA TYR A 55 -4.90 8.39 -9.94
C TYR A 55 -4.50 8.14 -8.47
N LEU A 56 -3.83 9.11 -7.84
CA LEU A 56 -3.36 9.00 -6.46
C LEU A 56 -4.50 8.89 -5.43
N LEU A 57 -5.67 9.48 -5.69
CA LEU A 57 -6.85 9.23 -4.84
C LEU A 57 -7.21 7.74 -4.81
N GLY A 58 -7.18 7.09 -5.98
CA GLY A 58 -7.38 5.65 -6.12
C GLY A 58 -6.34 4.82 -5.40
N VAL A 59 -5.06 5.24 -5.47
CA VAL A 59 -3.97 4.56 -4.76
C VAL A 59 -4.13 4.67 -3.26
N VAL A 60 -4.26 5.89 -2.72
CA VAL A 60 -4.37 6.10 -1.27
C VAL A 60 -5.61 5.40 -0.70
N ALA A 61 -6.72 5.38 -1.42
CA ALA A 61 -7.94 4.68 -1.00
C ALA A 61 -7.82 3.14 -0.99
N ALA A 62 -6.96 2.60 -1.85
CA ALA A 62 -6.66 1.17 -1.92
C ALA A 62 -5.66 0.76 -0.83
N GLU A 63 -4.65 1.59 -0.61
CA GLU A 63 -3.48 1.28 0.23
C GLU A 63 -3.71 1.53 1.73
N MET A 64 -4.38 2.63 2.09
CA MET A 64 -4.56 3.02 3.49
C MET A 64 -6.02 3.10 3.91
N PRO A 65 -6.36 2.72 5.16
CA PRO A 65 -7.67 3.04 5.73
C PRO A 65 -7.87 4.55 5.79
N ALA A 66 -9.01 5.02 5.27
CA ALA A 66 -9.31 6.47 5.21
C ALA A 66 -9.44 7.12 6.59
N GLU A 67 -9.63 6.31 7.63
CA GLU A 67 -9.67 6.72 9.02
C GLU A 67 -8.31 7.21 9.54
N PHE A 68 -7.19 6.79 8.92
CA PHE A 68 -5.85 7.15 9.37
C PHE A 68 -5.62 8.66 9.40
N GLU A 69 -4.72 9.11 10.26
CA GLU A 69 -4.40 10.52 10.44
C GLU A 69 -4.04 11.20 9.13
N LEU A 70 -4.42 12.48 8.99
CA LEU A 70 -4.24 13.23 7.75
C LEU A 70 -2.77 13.29 7.33
N GLU A 71 -1.84 13.47 8.27
CA GLU A 71 -0.40 13.52 7.99
C GLU A 71 0.15 12.18 7.50
N ALA A 72 -0.41 11.05 7.95
CA ALA A 72 -0.05 9.73 7.44
C ALA A 72 -0.59 9.51 6.01
N LEU A 73 -1.82 9.96 5.73
CA LEU A 73 -2.38 9.91 4.36
C LEU A 73 -1.60 10.81 3.40
N LYS A 74 -1.12 11.98 3.86
CA LYS A 74 -0.23 12.86 3.08
C LYS A 74 1.10 12.18 2.78
N ALA A 75 1.72 11.52 3.77
CA ALA A 75 2.97 10.78 3.59
C ALA A 75 2.81 9.69 2.51
N GLN A 76 1.70 8.94 2.55
CA GLN A 76 1.39 7.94 1.52
C GLN A 76 1.14 8.56 0.16
N ALA A 77 0.45 9.70 0.07
CA ALA A 77 0.25 10.39 -1.20
C ALA A 77 1.58 10.79 -1.84
N ILE A 78 2.53 11.33 -1.06
CA ILE A 78 3.87 11.68 -1.54
C ILE A 78 4.68 10.45 -1.96
N ALA A 79 4.68 9.39 -1.15
CA ALA A 79 5.37 8.14 -1.49
C ALA A 79 4.81 7.54 -2.78
N ALA A 80 3.48 7.48 -2.92
CA ALA A 80 2.81 6.98 -4.11
C ALA A 80 3.07 7.86 -5.33
N ARG A 81 3.05 9.19 -5.18
CA ARG A 81 3.39 10.13 -6.26
C ARG A 81 4.82 9.96 -6.72
N THR A 82 5.75 9.78 -5.81
CA THR A 82 7.17 9.55 -6.12
C THR A 82 7.35 8.28 -6.95
N TYR A 83 6.68 7.19 -6.57
CA TYR A 83 6.69 5.94 -7.34
C TYR A 83 6.10 6.14 -8.75
N ALA A 84 4.93 6.76 -8.83
CA ALA A 84 4.25 7.02 -10.10
C ALA A 84 5.08 7.92 -11.03
N ALA A 85 5.67 9.00 -10.50
CA ALA A 85 6.53 9.91 -11.25
C ALA A 85 7.79 9.21 -11.78
N LYS A 86 8.43 8.37 -10.96
CA LYS A 86 9.55 7.53 -11.41
C LYS A 86 9.17 6.59 -12.55
N ARG A 87 7.97 5.99 -12.49
CA ARG A 87 7.46 5.11 -13.55
C ARG A 87 7.18 5.86 -14.85
N ILE A 88 6.62 7.07 -14.76
CA ILE A 88 6.42 7.95 -15.92
C ILE A 88 7.78 8.24 -16.58
N GLU A 89 8.80 8.65 -15.81
CA GLU A 89 10.13 8.93 -16.33
C GLU A 89 10.79 7.71 -16.98
N GLN A 90 10.71 6.54 -16.34
CA GLN A 90 11.26 5.29 -16.88
C GLN A 90 10.54 4.83 -18.15
N SER A 91 9.23 5.08 -18.26
CA SER A 91 8.45 4.66 -19.43
C SER A 91 8.83 5.42 -20.71
N ASN A 92 9.47 6.59 -20.60
CA ASN A 92 10.06 7.28 -21.75
C ASN A 92 11.19 6.46 -22.41
N GLN A 93 11.66 5.40 -21.74
CA GLN A 93 12.72 4.51 -22.20
C GLN A 93 12.21 3.11 -22.56
N THR A 94 10.92 2.78 -22.33
CA THR A 94 10.36 1.43 -22.53
C THR A 94 9.00 1.46 -23.24
N ASP A 95 8.83 0.66 -24.30
CA ASP A 95 7.64 0.65 -25.16
C ASP A 95 6.47 -0.20 -24.62
N LEU A 96 6.19 -0.14 -23.31
CA LEU A 96 5.13 -0.95 -22.68
C LEU A 96 3.71 -0.39 -22.91
N GLY A 97 3.58 0.85 -23.41
CA GLY A 97 2.30 1.51 -23.68
C GLY A 97 1.55 2.04 -22.45
N TYR A 98 1.98 1.72 -21.22
CA TYR A 98 1.42 2.22 -19.95
C TYR A 98 2.53 2.48 -18.91
N HIS A 99 2.22 3.26 -17.87
CA HIS A 99 3.17 3.60 -16.80
C HIS A 99 3.01 2.70 -15.57
N VAL A 100 1.76 2.39 -15.21
CA VAL A 100 1.39 1.58 -14.03
C VAL A 100 0.20 0.67 -14.35
N ASP A 101 -0.01 -0.36 -13.55
CA ASP A 101 -1.20 -1.21 -13.59
C ASP A 101 -2.07 -1.02 -12.34
N THR A 102 -3.24 -1.65 -12.28
CA THR A 102 -4.11 -1.59 -11.08
C THR A 102 -3.82 -2.73 -10.08
N THR A 103 -2.66 -3.39 -10.17
CA THR A 103 -2.31 -4.55 -9.36
C THR A 103 -1.19 -4.24 -8.37
N VAL A 104 -1.01 -5.12 -7.39
CA VAL A 104 0.10 -5.03 -6.43
C VAL A 104 1.48 -5.20 -7.05
N LYS A 105 1.57 -5.51 -8.36
CA LYS A 105 2.85 -5.47 -9.08
C LYS A 105 3.38 -4.04 -9.23
N THR A 106 2.47 -3.06 -9.27
CA THR A 106 2.83 -1.65 -9.27
C THR A 106 2.34 -0.97 -8.00
N GLN A 107 1.08 -0.54 -7.95
CA GLN A 107 0.42 0.00 -6.76
C GLN A 107 -1.02 -0.48 -6.72
N ALA A 108 -1.53 -0.78 -5.53
CA ALA A 108 -2.95 -1.06 -5.41
C ALA A 108 -3.74 0.19 -5.81
N TRP A 109 -4.78 0.03 -6.62
CA TRP A 109 -5.63 1.12 -7.07
C TRP A 109 -7.09 0.67 -7.08
N ILE A 110 -7.99 1.56 -6.66
CA ILE A 110 -9.44 1.36 -6.77
C ILE A 110 -10.13 2.57 -7.41
N SER A 111 -11.11 2.30 -8.25
CA SER A 111 -11.91 3.35 -8.93
C SER A 111 -12.88 4.03 -7.98
N GLU A 112 -13.41 5.19 -8.39
CA GLU A 112 -14.44 5.91 -7.61
C GLU A 112 -15.67 5.04 -7.34
N ALA A 113 -16.11 4.24 -8.32
CA ALA A 113 -17.21 3.30 -8.16
C ALA A 113 -16.91 2.26 -7.07
N GLN A 114 -15.68 1.75 -7.03
CA GLN A 114 -15.24 0.82 -5.99
C GLN A 114 -15.14 1.51 -4.62
N MET A 115 -14.70 2.77 -4.54
CA MET A 115 -14.72 3.55 -3.29
C MET A 115 -16.14 3.73 -2.75
N ARG A 116 -17.09 4.12 -3.62
CA ARG A 116 -18.51 4.27 -3.25
C ARG A 116 -19.11 2.96 -2.74
N LYS A 117 -18.76 1.84 -3.36
CA LYS A 117 -19.16 0.50 -2.90
C LYS A 117 -18.51 0.14 -1.56
N LYS A 118 -17.20 0.42 -1.39
CA LYS A 118 -16.42 0.09 -0.19
C LYS A 118 -16.91 0.84 1.05
N TRP A 119 -17.27 2.11 0.91
CA TRP A 119 -17.61 2.97 2.04
C TRP A 119 -19.12 3.22 2.20
N GLY A 120 -19.91 3.00 1.16
CA GLY A 120 -21.31 3.43 1.13
C GLY A 120 -21.45 4.95 1.04
N LEU A 121 -22.66 5.44 0.78
CA LEU A 121 -22.90 6.84 0.39
C LEU A 121 -22.35 7.85 1.41
N LEU A 122 -22.68 7.70 2.69
CA LEU A 122 -22.31 8.70 3.72
C LEU A 122 -20.81 8.73 4.01
N ASN A 123 -20.19 7.58 4.24
CA ASN A 123 -18.75 7.52 4.51
C ASN A 123 -17.92 7.84 3.27
N TYR A 124 -18.43 7.55 2.07
CA TYR A 124 -17.78 7.95 0.83
C TYR A 124 -17.50 9.46 0.82
N TRP A 125 -18.50 10.30 1.09
CA TRP A 125 -18.30 11.75 1.09
C TRP A 125 -17.24 12.20 2.10
N ARG A 126 -17.30 11.67 3.32
CA ARG A 126 -16.35 12.01 4.39
C ARG A 126 -14.92 11.57 4.06
N TYR A 127 -14.75 10.33 3.64
CA TYR A 127 -13.45 9.74 3.35
C TYR A 127 -12.85 10.28 2.08
N HIS A 128 -13.65 10.40 1.01
CA HIS A 128 -13.20 11.00 -0.24
C HIS A 128 -12.70 12.44 -0.03
N SER A 129 -13.44 13.27 0.73
CA SER A 129 -13.00 14.63 1.04
C SER A 129 -11.67 14.65 1.83
N LYS A 130 -11.49 13.75 2.79
CA LYS A 130 -10.23 13.64 3.56
C LYS A 130 -9.05 13.21 2.68
N LEU A 131 -9.26 12.26 1.79
CA LEU A 131 -8.25 11.80 0.84
C LEU A 131 -7.90 12.91 -0.16
N GLN A 132 -8.88 13.64 -0.67
CA GLN A 132 -8.65 14.83 -1.50
C GLN A 132 -7.79 15.86 -0.78
N LYS A 133 -8.06 16.16 0.50
CA LYS A 133 -7.22 17.05 1.30
C LYS A 133 -5.78 16.54 1.43
N ALA A 134 -5.57 15.24 1.58
CA ALA A 134 -4.24 14.65 1.67
C ALA A 134 -3.47 14.74 0.34
N VAL A 135 -4.11 14.33 -0.75
CA VAL A 135 -3.52 14.28 -2.09
C VAL A 135 -3.25 15.69 -2.62
N LEU A 136 -4.27 16.55 -2.64
CA LEU A 136 -4.14 17.93 -3.15
C LEU A 136 -3.29 18.81 -2.24
N GLY A 137 -3.36 18.60 -0.92
CA GLY A 137 -2.50 19.29 0.04
C GLY A 137 -1.02 18.94 -0.07
N THR A 138 -0.68 17.92 -0.88
CA THR A 138 0.70 17.53 -1.21
C THR A 138 0.94 17.52 -2.72
N ARG A 139 0.12 18.25 -3.49
CA ARG A 139 0.19 18.27 -4.97
C ARG A 139 1.62 18.56 -5.43
N GLY A 140 2.12 17.71 -6.31
CA GLY A 140 3.47 17.83 -6.87
C GLY A 140 4.62 17.50 -5.91
N LEU A 141 4.39 17.22 -4.62
CA LEU A 141 5.49 16.89 -3.71
C LEU A 141 5.96 15.44 -3.92
N ILE A 142 7.27 15.28 -4.09
CA ILE A 142 7.98 14.02 -4.35
C ILE A 142 9.22 13.88 -3.45
N LEU A 143 9.72 12.66 -3.30
CA LEU A 143 10.97 12.36 -2.60
C LEU A 143 12.10 12.05 -3.58
N VAL A 144 13.23 12.73 -3.39
CA VAL A 144 14.44 12.53 -4.21
C VAL A 144 15.65 12.20 -3.36
N PHE A 145 16.60 11.49 -3.95
CA PHE A 145 17.91 11.24 -3.38
C PHE A 145 18.96 11.36 -4.48
N ASN A 146 19.99 12.18 -4.25
CA ASN A 146 21.05 12.46 -5.24
C ASN A 146 20.54 12.89 -6.64
N GLY A 147 19.45 13.64 -6.69
CA GLY A 147 18.88 14.16 -7.95
C GLY A 147 17.86 13.25 -8.62
N ASP A 148 17.68 12.01 -8.14
CA ASP A 148 16.75 11.04 -8.73
C ASP A 148 15.56 10.77 -7.81
N TYR A 149 14.42 10.42 -8.41
CA TYR A 149 13.27 9.88 -7.66
C TYR A 149 13.68 8.63 -6.87
N ILE A 150 13.32 8.59 -5.59
CA ILE A 150 13.56 7.38 -4.79
C ILE A 150 12.60 6.25 -5.19
N GLU A 151 12.97 5.02 -4.85
CA GLU A 151 11.99 3.94 -4.76
C GLU A 151 11.31 4.00 -3.39
N ALA A 152 10.21 4.77 -3.31
CA ALA A 152 9.46 5.02 -2.09
C ALA A 152 8.61 3.81 -1.67
N PHE A 153 9.25 2.67 -1.36
CA PHE A 153 8.54 1.47 -0.91
C PHE A 153 7.83 1.69 0.42
N TYR A 154 6.67 1.08 0.57
CA TYR A 154 5.87 1.12 1.79
C TYR A 154 5.15 -0.21 1.98
N HIS A 155 4.75 -0.51 3.21
CA HIS A 155 4.03 -1.74 3.55
C HIS A 155 3.04 -1.49 4.68
N SER A 156 2.13 -2.43 4.90
CA SER A 156 1.04 -2.26 5.88
C SER A 156 1.55 -2.19 7.32
N SER A 157 2.25 -3.23 7.78
CA SER A 157 2.77 -3.28 9.16
C SER A 157 4.09 -4.05 9.20
N SER A 158 5.09 -3.50 9.89
CA SER A 158 6.35 -4.18 10.20
C SER A 158 6.20 -5.24 11.29
N GLY A 159 5.11 -5.19 12.08
CA GLY A 159 4.89 -6.00 13.26
C GLY A 159 5.87 -5.65 14.38
N ARG A 160 6.33 -6.66 15.10
CA ARG A 160 7.21 -6.53 16.27
C ARG A 160 8.68 -6.21 15.97
N LYS A 161 9.05 -6.03 14.70
CA LYS A 161 10.44 -5.81 14.26
C LYS A 161 10.59 -4.44 13.57
N PRO A 162 11.82 -3.86 13.58
CA PRO A 162 12.18 -2.71 12.74
C PRO A 162 11.82 -2.91 11.26
N THR A 163 11.87 -1.85 10.45
CA THR A 163 11.86 -1.99 8.98
C THR A 163 13.09 -2.76 8.49
N GLU A 164 13.08 -3.15 7.22
CA GLU A 164 14.16 -3.87 6.56
C GLU A 164 14.97 -2.99 5.62
N ARG A 165 16.24 -3.35 5.48
CA ARG A 165 17.11 -2.91 4.39
C ARG A 165 16.69 -3.53 3.07
N SER A 166 16.71 -2.75 2.00
CA SER A 166 16.27 -3.21 0.67
C SER A 166 17.06 -4.41 0.13
N GLU A 167 18.37 -4.47 0.38
CA GLU A 167 19.28 -5.52 -0.04
C GLU A 167 19.08 -6.85 0.72
N GLU A 168 18.46 -6.79 1.90
CA GLU A 168 18.10 -8.00 2.65
C GLU A 168 16.87 -8.70 2.03
N VAL A 169 16.05 -7.95 1.27
CA VAL A 169 14.81 -8.41 0.64
C VAL A 169 14.94 -8.60 -0.88
N TRP A 170 15.67 -7.73 -1.58
CA TRP A 170 15.75 -7.67 -3.05
C TRP A 170 17.19 -7.51 -3.60
N SER A 171 18.22 -7.78 -2.80
CA SER A 171 19.65 -7.74 -3.15
C SER A 171 20.25 -6.37 -3.52
N THR A 172 19.48 -5.43 -4.08
CA THR A 172 19.95 -4.08 -4.41
C THR A 172 19.86 -3.17 -3.18
N SER A 173 20.99 -2.57 -2.80
CA SER A 173 21.06 -1.62 -1.68
C SER A 173 20.58 -0.23 -2.09
N ARG A 174 19.85 0.43 -1.20
CA ARG A 174 19.37 1.81 -1.34
C ARG A 174 19.66 2.55 -0.04
N PRO A 175 20.50 3.61 -0.04
CA PRO A 175 20.93 4.28 1.18
C PRO A 175 19.78 4.79 2.06
N TYR A 176 18.66 5.19 1.44
CA TYR A 176 17.46 5.68 2.13
C TYR A 176 16.49 4.58 2.61
N LEU A 177 16.80 3.28 2.43
CA LEU A 177 15.97 2.17 2.93
C LEU A 177 16.74 1.34 3.94
N GLN A 178 16.63 1.75 5.21
CA GLN A 178 17.41 1.20 6.31
C GLN A 178 16.54 0.51 7.35
N ASN A 179 17.20 -0.24 8.24
CA ASN A 179 16.58 -0.79 9.44
C ASN A 179 16.36 0.34 10.45
N ILE A 180 15.13 0.81 10.58
CA ILE A 180 14.72 1.81 11.57
C ILE A 180 13.56 1.26 12.40
N SER A 181 13.34 1.82 13.59
CA SER A 181 12.14 1.48 14.36
C SER A 181 10.89 1.68 13.50
N SER A 182 9.90 0.80 13.62
CA SER A 182 8.73 0.81 12.74
C SER A 182 7.74 1.92 13.03
N GLY A 183 7.92 2.69 14.11
CA GLY A 183 6.97 3.70 14.59
C GLY A 183 5.65 3.13 15.14
N GLU A 184 5.40 1.83 15.02
CA GLU A 184 4.15 1.18 15.46
C GLU A 184 4.10 1.01 16.98
N GLU A 185 2.96 1.36 17.59
CA GLU A 185 2.76 1.14 19.02
C GLU A 185 2.21 -0.25 19.34
N ASN A 186 1.30 -0.76 18.51
CA ASN A 186 0.75 -2.09 18.69
C ASN A 186 1.48 -3.11 17.81
N LEU A 187 2.53 -3.71 18.38
CA LEU A 187 3.38 -4.71 17.73
C LEU A 187 2.64 -6.03 17.42
N GLN A 188 1.48 -6.26 18.03
CA GLN A 188 0.62 -7.45 17.84
C GLN A 188 -0.59 -7.17 16.94
N ARG A 189 -0.70 -5.96 16.38
CA ARG A 189 -1.83 -5.53 15.55
C ARG A 189 -2.07 -6.47 14.37
N TYR A 190 -1.00 -7.03 13.83
CA TYR A 190 -1.05 -7.92 12.69
C TYR A 190 -0.35 -9.25 13.00
N VAL A 191 -1.03 -10.10 13.75
CA VAL A 191 -0.63 -11.51 13.92
C VAL A 191 -1.59 -12.38 13.14
N LYS A 192 -1.07 -13.16 12.19
CA LYS A 192 -1.87 -14.06 11.37
C LYS A 192 -1.32 -15.47 11.49
N LYS A 193 -2.20 -16.44 11.74
CA LYS A 193 -1.85 -17.86 11.74
C LYS A 193 -2.43 -18.53 10.49
N MET A 194 -1.63 -19.35 9.81
CA MET A 194 -2.04 -20.18 8.69
C MET A 194 -1.59 -21.61 8.92
N THR A 195 -2.45 -22.56 8.58
CA THR A 195 -2.16 -24.00 8.70
C THR A 195 -2.27 -24.62 7.32
N PHE A 196 -1.33 -25.51 7.01
CA PHE A 196 -1.26 -26.25 5.75
C PHE A 196 -1.18 -27.74 6.04
N THR A 197 -2.05 -28.53 5.42
CA THR A 197 -1.87 -29.98 5.31
C THR A 197 -0.70 -30.30 4.36
N PRO A 198 -0.09 -31.51 4.43
CA PRO A 198 0.90 -31.94 3.45
C PRO A 198 0.40 -31.78 2.00
N GLN A 199 -0.86 -32.17 1.74
CA GLN A 199 -1.49 -32.05 0.42
C GLN A 199 -1.47 -30.61 -0.09
N GLU A 200 -1.90 -29.65 0.73
CA GLU A 200 -1.92 -28.23 0.38
C GLU A 200 -0.53 -27.65 0.18
N LEU A 201 0.43 -28.05 1.03
CA LEU A 201 1.81 -27.59 0.95
C LEU A 201 2.45 -28.04 -0.37
N TYR A 202 2.33 -29.33 -0.72
CA TYR A 202 2.84 -29.88 -1.98
C TYR A 202 2.21 -29.18 -3.18
N LYS A 203 0.88 -29.01 -3.16
CA LYS A 203 0.15 -28.32 -4.22
C LYS A 203 0.63 -26.87 -4.41
N LYS A 204 0.74 -26.10 -3.32
CA LYS A 204 1.18 -24.70 -3.37
C LYS A 204 2.64 -24.54 -3.80
N LEU A 205 3.48 -25.51 -3.50
CA LEU A 205 4.88 -25.54 -3.89
C LEU A 205 5.12 -26.14 -5.29
N GLY A 206 4.07 -26.63 -5.96
CA GLY A 206 4.17 -27.26 -7.28
C GLY A 206 4.98 -28.56 -7.27
N LEU A 207 4.96 -29.29 -6.16
CA LEU A 207 5.65 -30.57 -6.02
C LEU A 207 4.89 -31.67 -6.77
N LYS A 208 5.62 -32.51 -7.51
CA LYS A 208 5.04 -33.61 -8.31
C LYS A 208 5.02 -34.93 -7.54
N GLU A 209 5.80 -35.04 -6.46
CA GLU A 209 5.83 -36.24 -5.64
C GLU A 209 4.51 -36.40 -4.85
N SER A 210 4.17 -37.63 -4.49
CA SER A 210 3.03 -37.89 -3.61
C SER A 210 3.27 -37.26 -2.23
N PRO A 211 2.29 -36.53 -1.67
CA PRO A 211 2.41 -35.97 -0.32
C PRO A 211 2.65 -37.05 0.72
N ARG A 212 3.60 -36.81 1.64
CA ARG A 212 3.86 -37.66 2.81
C ARG A 212 3.63 -36.87 4.09
N SER A 213 3.54 -37.59 5.22
CA SER A 213 3.56 -36.97 6.54
C SER A 213 4.81 -36.10 6.72
N LEU A 214 4.62 -34.95 7.37
CA LEU A 214 5.68 -34.02 7.67
C LEU A 214 6.53 -34.50 8.86
N THR A 215 7.76 -34.01 8.90
CA THR A 215 8.73 -34.22 9.98
C THR A 215 9.29 -32.88 10.42
N SER A 216 9.89 -32.79 11.60
CA SER A 216 10.47 -31.55 12.11
C SER A 216 11.53 -30.93 11.19
N GLY A 217 12.19 -31.73 10.35
CA GLY A 217 13.17 -31.26 9.38
C GLY A 217 12.59 -30.68 8.08
N ASP A 218 11.27 -30.78 7.86
CA ASP A 218 10.63 -30.36 6.62
C ASP A 218 10.36 -28.87 6.52
N PHE A 219 10.55 -28.11 7.60
CA PHE A 219 10.47 -26.66 7.57
C PHE A 219 11.54 -26.06 8.47
N GLN A 220 12.47 -25.31 7.89
CA GLN A 220 13.56 -24.69 8.62
C GLN A 220 13.94 -23.34 8.02
N VAL A 221 13.96 -22.29 8.84
CA VAL A 221 14.60 -21.02 8.46
C VAL A 221 16.11 -21.23 8.49
N LEU A 222 16.77 -21.06 7.33
CA LEU A 222 18.22 -21.27 7.19
C LEU A 222 19.01 -19.99 7.44
N VAL A 223 18.54 -18.88 6.88
CA VAL A 223 19.19 -17.56 7.02
C VAL A 223 18.16 -16.55 7.48
N ARG A 224 18.56 -15.68 8.39
CA ARG A 224 17.80 -14.51 8.82
C ARG A 224 18.49 -13.23 8.38
N THR A 225 17.70 -12.18 8.17
CA THR A 225 18.20 -10.83 7.97
C THR A 225 18.79 -10.28 9.27
N SER A 226 19.48 -9.15 9.19
CA SER A 226 20.02 -8.43 10.36
C SER A 226 18.98 -8.08 11.45
N VAL A 227 17.69 -7.94 11.11
CA VAL A 227 16.59 -7.72 12.08
C VAL A 227 15.77 -8.99 12.37
N GLY A 228 16.26 -10.14 11.91
CA GLY A 228 15.77 -11.45 12.31
C GLY A 228 14.58 -11.98 11.50
N ARG A 229 14.17 -11.35 10.39
CA ARG A 229 13.16 -11.93 9.48
C ARG A 229 13.78 -13.10 8.71
N ALA A 230 12.96 -14.06 8.27
CA ALA A 230 13.47 -15.13 7.43
C ALA A 230 13.93 -14.56 6.08
N LYS A 231 15.14 -14.94 5.66
CA LYS A 231 15.73 -14.59 4.35
C LYS A 231 15.72 -15.78 3.41
N SER A 232 16.07 -16.97 3.92
CA SER A 232 15.91 -18.23 3.19
C SER A 232 15.32 -19.31 4.10
N ILE A 233 14.48 -20.16 3.50
CA ILE A 233 13.72 -21.21 4.20
C ILE A 233 13.87 -22.50 3.41
N ARG A 234 14.22 -23.59 4.08
CA ARG A 234 14.13 -24.95 3.55
C ARG A 234 12.72 -25.48 3.83
N VAL A 235 12.03 -25.92 2.79
CA VAL A 235 10.73 -26.59 2.88
C VAL A 235 10.77 -27.88 2.07
N LEU A 236 10.50 -29.02 2.69
CA LEU A 236 10.50 -30.34 2.05
C LEU A 236 11.78 -30.61 1.25
N GLY A 237 12.93 -30.30 1.84
CA GLY A 237 14.26 -30.47 1.23
C GLY A 237 14.67 -29.41 0.20
N ARG A 238 13.77 -28.54 -0.26
CA ARG A 238 14.06 -27.46 -1.23
C ARG A 238 14.29 -26.13 -0.51
N VAL A 239 15.20 -25.30 -1.01
CA VAL A 239 15.51 -23.99 -0.43
C VAL A 239 14.85 -22.89 -1.24
N TYR A 240 14.12 -22.02 -0.56
CA TYR A 240 13.42 -20.88 -1.14
C TYR A 240 13.92 -19.56 -0.51
N PRO A 241 14.13 -18.51 -1.30
CA PRO A 241 14.05 -17.14 -0.80
C PRO A 241 12.72 -16.94 -0.05
N ALA A 242 12.77 -16.36 1.15
CA ALA A 242 11.59 -16.25 2.00
C ALA A 242 10.48 -15.37 1.37
N ASN A 243 10.86 -14.37 0.56
CA ASN A 243 9.93 -13.53 -0.20
C ASN A 243 9.17 -14.34 -1.27
N GLN A 244 9.84 -15.27 -1.96
CA GLN A 244 9.22 -16.17 -2.92
C GLN A 244 8.26 -17.12 -2.20
N LEU A 245 8.69 -17.72 -1.07
CA LEU A 245 7.85 -18.62 -0.29
C LEU A 245 6.60 -17.91 0.26
N ARG A 246 6.76 -16.66 0.72
CA ARG A 246 5.65 -15.79 1.14
C ARG A 246 4.60 -15.69 0.03
N GLY A 247 5.01 -15.45 -1.21
CA GLY A 247 4.13 -15.39 -2.38
C GLY A 247 3.45 -16.74 -2.68
N LEU A 248 4.21 -17.82 -2.73
CA LEU A 248 3.70 -19.18 -3.02
C LEU A 248 2.66 -19.66 -1.99
N LEU A 249 2.93 -19.41 -0.70
CA LEU A 249 2.07 -19.88 0.37
C LEU A 249 0.97 -18.87 0.76
N GLY A 250 1.11 -17.60 0.36
CA GLY A 250 0.19 -16.52 0.71
C GLY A 250 0.40 -15.98 2.13
N LEU A 251 1.64 -16.01 2.63
CA LEU A 251 1.98 -15.52 3.96
C LEU A 251 1.90 -13.98 4.01
N SER A 252 1.56 -13.40 5.16
CA SER A 252 1.47 -11.93 5.28
C SER A 252 2.85 -11.28 5.37
N SER A 253 3.82 -11.91 6.02
CA SER A 253 5.19 -11.42 6.20
C SER A 253 6.21 -12.57 6.25
N THR A 254 7.49 -12.22 6.44
CA THR A 254 8.60 -13.17 6.67
C THR A 254 9.11 -13.15 8.12
N ASP A 255 8.47 -12.40 9.02
CA ASP A 255 8.66 -12.61 10.47
C ASP A 255 7.74 -13.73 10.92
N ILE A 256 8.31 -14.94 11.05
CA ILE A 256 7.56 -16.16 11.25
C ILE A 256 8.05 -16.97 12.44
N GLU A 257 7.08 -17.62 13.08
CA GLU A 257 7.23 -18.77 13.96
C GLU A 257 6.45 -19.93 13.34
N TRP A 258 6.85 -21.17 13.62
CA TRP A 258 6.16 -22.33 13.06
C TRP A 258 6.10 -23.48 14.05
N ASP A 259 5.07 -24.30 13.89
CA ASP A 259 4.87 -25.57 14.55
C ASP A 259 4.57 -26.63 13.48
N ILE A 260 5.13 -27.82 13.63
CA ILE A 260 5.05 -28.87 12.63
C ILE A 260 4.69 -30.20 13.27
N LEU A 261 3.61 -30.77 12.77
CA LEU A 261 3.07 -32.07 13.14
C LEU A 261 2.97 -32.94 11.88
N PRO A 262 2.85 -34.28 12.01
CA PRO A 262 2.83 -35.17 10.85
C PRO A 262 1.78 -34.82 9.80
N ASP A 263 0.63 -34.29 10.21
CA ASP A 263 -0.52 -33.96 9.38
C ASP A 263 -0.65 -32.47 9.03
N LYS A 264 0.17 -31.59 9.62
CA LYS A 264 0.07 -30.14 9.38
C LYS A 264 1.33 -29.33 9.72
N LEU A 265 1.50 -28.24 8.98
CA LEU A 265 2.42 -27.14 9.28
C LEU A 265 1.60 -25.91 9.64
N THR A 266 1.78 -25.38 10.85
CA THR A 266 1.20 -24.11 11.27
C THR A 266 2.27 -23.04 11.30
N ILE A 267 2.04 -21.93 10.60
CA ILE A 267 2.92 -20.76 10.56
C ILE A 267 2.18 -19.59 11.21
N THR A 268 2.83 -18.96 12.20
CA THR A 268 2.38 -17.69 12.79
C THR A 268 3.26 -16.58 12.23
N MET A 269 2.64 -15.58 11.61
CA MET A 269 3.31 -14.44 10.99
C MET A 269 3.01 -13.15 11.75
N TYR A 270 4.01 -12.29 11.86
CA TYR A 270 3.92 -10.97 12.50
C TYR A 270 4.16 -9.87 11.47
N GLY A 271 3.26 -8.89 11.40
CA GLY A 271 3.27 -7.85 10.37
C GLY A 271 2.64 -8.29 9.04
N ASN A 272 2.59 -7.34 8.10
CA ASN A 272 2.00 -7.51 6.78
C ASN A 272 2.75 -6.68 5.74
N GLY A 273 3.32 -7.35 4.74
CA GLY A 273 4.09 -6.76 3.65
C GLY A 273 5.57 -7.14 3.69
N HIS A 274 6.37 -6.46 2.87
CA HIS A 274 7.81 -6.72 2.72
C HIS A 274 8.69 -6.06 3.79
N ALA A 275 8.12 -5.18 4.62
CA ALA A 275 8.78 -4.47 5.71
C ALA A 275 9.85 -3.43 5.31
N VAL A 276 9.94 -3.03 4.04
CA VAL A 276 10.96 -2.09 3.54
C VAL A 276 10.34 -0.70 3.35
N GLY A 277 11.02 0.34 3.83
CA GLY A 277 10.55 1.71 3.76
C GLY A 277 9.44 2.01 4.77
N MET A 278 8.40 2.72 4.35
CA MET A 278 7.39 3.25 5.27
C MET A 278 6.38 2.21 5.75
N SER A 279 6.28 1.99 7.07
CA SER A 279 5.15 1.28 7.68
C SER A 279 3.92 2.21 7.70
N GLN A 280 2.83 1.83 7.04
CA GLN A 280 1.59 2.62 6.99
C GLN A 280 0.98 2.77 8.39
N TRP A 281 0.94 1.68 9.15
CA TRP A 281 0.49 1.70 10.54
C TRP A 281 1.42 2.50 11.45
N GLY A 282 2.73 2.44 11.19
CA GLY A 282 3.71 3.22 11.91
C GLY A 282 3.59 4.72 11.61
N ALA A 283 3.42 5.10 10.34
CA ALA A 283 3.16 6.48 9.92
C ALA A 283 1.90 7.05 10.60
N ASN A 284 0.84 6.24 10.73
CA ASN A 284 -0.36 6.62 11.46
C ASN A 284 -0.11 6.85 12.95
N ASP A 285 0.63 5.95 13.60
CA ASP A 285 0.92 6.07 15.03
C ASP A 285 1.89 7.24 15.32
N LEU A 286 2.84 7.53 14.42
CA LEU A 286 3.65 8.76 14.46
C LEU A 286 2.80 10.02 14.26
N ALA A 287 1.87 10.02 13.31
CA ALA A 287 0.96 11.14 13.08
C ALA A 287 0.05 11.41 14.30
N LYS A 288 -0.40 10.38 15.03
CA LYS A 288 -1.11 10.53 16.30
C LYS A 288 -0.24 11.20 17.38
N LYS A 289 1.07 10.99 17.32
CA LYS A 289 2.09 11.68 18.13
C LYS A 289 2.45 13.07 17.60
N ARG A 290 1.63 13.62 16.69
CA ARG A 290 1.74 14.97 16.12
C ARG A 290 2.91 15.17 15.15
N PHE A 291 3.58 14.10 14.71
CA PHE A 291 4.56 14.20 13.63
C PHE A 291 3.87 14.72 12.36
N LYS A 292 4.52 15.68 11.70
CA LYS A 292 4.13 16.21 10.40
C LYS A 292 4.58 15.29 9.28
N VAL A 293 3.98 15.44 8.11
CA VAL A 293 4.29 14.63 6.93
C VAL A 293 5.79 14.61 6.61
N GLU A 294 6.49 15.74 6.71
CA GLU A 294 7.92 15.83 6.45
C GLU A 294 8.74 15.02 7.46
N GLU A 295 8.36 15.05 8.73
CA GLU A 295 9.00 14.29 9.81
C GLU A 295 8.77 12.78 9.62
N ILE A 296 7.56 12.38 9.24
CA ILE A 296 7.23 10.98 8.94
C ILE A 296 8.06 10.48 7.74
N LEU A 297 8.12 11.24 6.65
CA LEU A 297 8.87 10.85 5.46
C LEU A 297 10.38 10.80 5.72
N ASN A 298 10.94 11.80 6.39
CA ASN A 298 12.36 11.80 6.76
C ASN A 298 12.72 10.69 7.74
N TYR A 299 11.76 10.28 8.60
CA TYR A 299 11.94 9.13 9.47
C TYR A 299 12.13 7.84 8.66
N TYR A 300 11.24 7.55 7.69
CA TYR A 300 11.27 6.31 6.90
C TYR A 300 12.25 6.30 5.74
N TYR A 301 12.58 7.46 5.20
CA TYR A 301 13.47 7.62 4.04
C TYR A 301 14.59 8.62 4.39
N PRO A 302 15.50 8.26 5.31
CA PRO A 302 16.53 9.18 5.79
C PRO A 302 17.45 9.64 4.65
N GLY A 303 17.82 10.93 4.67
CA GLY A 303 18.71 11.54 3.70
C GLY A 303 18.04 11.93 2.37
N THR A 304 16.74 11.67 2.22
CA THR A 304 15.96 12.13 1.06
C THR A 304 15.52 13.58 1.21
N LYS A 305 15.21 14.23 0.09
CA LYS A 305 14.68 15.59 0.06
C LYS A 305 13.28 15.59 -0.50
N LEU A 306 12.42 16.41 0.10
CA LEU A 306 11.12 16.71 -0.46
C LEU A 306 11.28 17.82 -1.51
N MET A 307 10.78 17.58 -2.73
CA MET A 307 10.86 18.53 -3.84
C MET A 307 9.51 18.66 -4.55
N VAL A 308 9.35 19.75 -5.28
CA VAL A 308 8.21 19.93 -6.19
C VAL A 308 8.58 19.29 -7.53
N MET A 309 7.70 18.44 -8.03
CA MET A 309 7.84 17.77 -9.31
C MET A 309 7.93 18.81 -10.44
N GLY A 310 8.98 18.70 -11.26
CA GLY A 310 9.32 19.69 -12.29
C GLY A 310 10.34 20.75 -11.85
N SER A 311 10.78 20.75 -10.59
CA SER A 311 11.87 21.60 -10.09
C SER A 311 13.20 20.84 -9.90
N MET A 312 13.32 19.65 -10.50
CA MET A 312 14.56 18.87 -10.51
C MET A 312 15.47 19.28 -11.66
#